data_AF-A0A3L6LG66-F1
#
_entry.id   AF-A0A3L6LG66-F1
#
_cell.length_a   1.000
_cell.length_b   1.000
_cell.length_c   1.000
_cell.angle_alpha   90.00
_cell.angle_beta   90.00
_cell.angle_gamma   90.00
#
_symmetry.space_group_name_H-M   'P 1'
#
loop_
_entity.id
_entity.type
_entity.pdbx_description
1 polymer ?
#
loop_
_entity_poly.entity_id
_entity_poly.type
_entity_poly.pdbx_seq_one_letter_code
_entity_poly.pdbx_strand_id
1 'polypeptide(L)'
;MGSAKAPCGPPGDTTIKWATTTGLPTAVTWKKLRTRCPVLTEAAITASKVETAMNTAKQAFYGKGTNLYVGKYDSSGCDGSTHGACIKYSNQATSDIPKFNKAEWVSELTTVIAALRAREKATERINALQNQIATAKVLVAAGAKHVQRMTEKATETGGKTQRPEAETTIKAAQKK
;
A
#
# COMPACT_ATOMS: atom_id res chain seq x y z
N MET A 1 -10.86 1.66 46.95
CA MET A 1 -11.28 2.79 46.09
C MET A 1 -10.35 2.83 44.89
N GLY A 2 -10.75 2.25 43.75
CA GLY A 2 -9.89 2.20 42.57
C GLY A 2 -9.84 3.56 41.90
N SER A 3 -8.66 4.17 41.82
CA SER A 3 -8.44 5.43 41.11
C SER A 3 -9.10 5.38 39.74
N ALA A 4 -9.98 6.33 39.47
CA ALA A 4 -10.69 6.44 38.21
C ALA A 4 -9.67 6.46 37.04
N LYS A 5 -9.94 5.62 36.03
CA LYS A 5 -9.03 5.38 34.90
C LYS A 5 -9.73 5.78 33.61
N ALA A 6 -9.55 7.03 33.20
CA ALA A 6 -9.91 7.46 31.86
C ALA A 6 -9.29 6.50 30.82
N PRO A 7 -10.04 6.02 29.82
CA PRO A 7 -9.48 5.22 28.74
C PRO A 7 -8.32 5.95 28.06
N CYS A 8 -7.18 5.26 27.94
CA CYS A 8 -5.96 5.77 27.29
C CYS A 8 -5.43 7.10 27.89
N GLY A 9 -5.78 7.42 29.15
CA GLY A 9 -5.30 8.59 29.89
C GLY A 9 -4.17 8.25 30.86
N PRO A 10 -3.43 9.27 31.35
CA PRO A 10 -2.46 9.06 32.43
C PRO A 10 -3.16 8.59 33.72
N PRO A 11 -2.42 7.96 34.64
CA PRO A 11 -2.97 7.55 35.94
C PRO A 11 -3.69 8.71 36.64
N GLY A 12 -4.94 8.48 37.06
CA GLY A 12 -5.76 9.47 37.78
C GLY A 12 -6.62 10.40 36.91
N ASP A 13 -6.50 10.35 35.59
CA ASP A 13 -7.40 11.08 34.69
C ASP A 13 -8.83 10.50 34.75
N THR A 14 -9.83 11.36 34.86
CA THR A 14 -11.26 10.99 34.92
C THR A 14 -12.11 11.69 33.86
N THR A 15 -11.47 12.43 32.96
CA THR A 15 -12.13 13.37 32.03
C THR A 15 -12.72 12.69 30.79
N ILE A 16 -12.37 11.43 30.55
CA ILE A 16 -12.86 10.60 29.46
C ILE A 16 -13.60 9.41 30.07
N LYS A 17 -14.89 9.28 29.75
CA LYS A 17 -15.76 8.16 30.14
C LYS A 17 -16.69 7.82 28.98
N TRP A 18 -17.14 6.57 28.88
CA TRP A 18 -18.22 6.25 27.94
C TRP A 18 -19.55 6.80 28.43
N ALA A 19 -20.45 7.02 27.47
CA ALA A 19 -21.81 7.40 27.79
C ALA A 19 -22.50 6.23 28.49
N THR A 20 -23.15 6.50 29.61
CA THR A 20 -23.86 5.49 30.41
C THR A 20 -25.05 4.88 29.68
N THR A 21 -25.65 5.62 28.75
CA THR A 21 -26.85 5.20 28.01
C THR A 21 -26.54 4.27 26.85
N THR A 22 -25.41 4.47 26.16
CA THR A 22 -25.03 3.69 24.98
C THR A 22 -23.85 2.75 25.22
N GLY A 23 -23.12 2.92 26.31
CA GLY A 23 -21.86 2.21 26.58
C GLY A 23 -20.72 2.62 25.64
N LEU A 24 -20.90 3.67 24.85
CA LEU A 24 -19.95 4.13 23.83
C LEU A 24 -19.54 5.60 24.07
N PRO A 25 -18.35 6.03 23.62
CA PRO A 25 -17.95 7.42 23.73
C PRO A 25 -18.83 8.31 22.85
N THR A 26 -19.24 9.47 23.37
CA THR A 26 -19.89 10.51 22.55
C THR A 26 -18.90 11.06 21.52
N ALA A 27 -19.38 11.76 20.49
CA ALA A 27 -18.51 12.43 19.52
C ALA A 27 -17.51 13.40 20.18
N VAL A 28 -17.91 14.09 21.26
CA VAL A 28 -17.04 14.99 22.03
C VAL A 28 -15.98 14.19 22.79
N THR A 29 -16.38 13.11 23.47
CA THR A 29 -15.45 12.20 24.16
C THR A 29 -14.44 11.59 23.18
N TRP A 30 -14.91 11.19 21.99
CA TRP A 30 -14.07 10.63 20.94
C TRP A 30 -13.02 11.62 20.43
N LYS A 31 -13.41 12.89 20.22
CA LYS A 31 -12.47 13.95 19.84
C LYS A 31 -11.36 14.14 20.89
N LYS A 32 -11.71 14.12 22.18
CA LYS A 32 -10.73 14.19 23.28
C LYS A 32 -9.83 12.96 23.32
N LEU A 33 -10.38 11.76 23.16
CA LEU A 33 -9.59 10.52 23.12
C LEU A 33 -8.55 10.54 22.00
N ARG A 34 -8.93 11.03 20.81
CA ARG A 34 -8.04 11.15 19.66
C ARG A 34 -6.83 12.05 19.89
N THR A 35 -6.89 13.03 20.80
CA THR A 35 -5.71 13.87 21.10
C THR A 35 -4.61 13.10 21.85
N ARG A 36 -4.93 11.92 22.38
CA ARG A 36 -3.96 11.01 23.00
C ARG A 36 -3.21 10.16 21.97
N CYS A 37 -3.68 10.10 20.73
CA CYS A 37 -3.00 9.35 19.67
C CYS A 37 -1.76 10.12 19.20
N PRO A 38 -0.63 9.45 18.94
CA PRO A 38 0.52 10.06 18.28
C PRO A 38 0.11 10.67 16.94
N VAL A 39 0.62 11.87 16.65
CA VAL A 39 0.45 12.51 15.34
C VAL A 39 1.44 11.87 14.37
N LEU A 40 0.94 11.36 13.25
CA LEU A 40 1.78 10.93 12.13
C LEU A 40 2.29 12.18 11.41
N THR A 41 3.57 12.50 11.55
CA THR A 41 4.24 13.55 10.79
C THR A 41 4.54 13.01 9.39
N GLU A 42 3.74 13.45 8.41
CA GLU A 42 3.85 13.19 6.96
C GLU A 42 4.64 11.94 6.56
N ALA A 43 3.97 10.79 6.61
CA ALA A 43 4.47 9.55 6.04
C ALA A 43 3.58 9.17 4.87
N ALA A 44 4.16 8.99 3.67
CA ALA A 44 3.45 8.38 2.55
C ALA A 44 2.75 7.10 3.02
N ILE A 45 1.44 7.01 2.79
CA ILE A 45 0.62 5.87 3.16
C ILE A 45 0.78 4.80 2.08
N THR A 46 1.41 3.69 2.45
CA THR A 46 1.66 2.52 1.60
C THR A 46 0.82 1.34 2.07
N ALA A 47 0.61 0.37 1.19
CA ALA A 47 -0.13 -0.84 1.52
C ALA A 47 0.47 -1.56 2.74
N SER A 48 1.79 -1.72 2.77
CA SER A 48 2.52 -2.39 3.85
C SER A 48 2.34 -1.68 5.20
N LYS A 49 2.34 -0.34 5.23
CA LYS A 49 2.13 0.42 6.48
C LYS A 49 0.72 0.21 7.03
N VAL A 50 -0.29 0.26 6.18
CA VAL A 50 -1.69 0.05 6.60
C VAL A 50 -1.90 -1.38 7.06
N GLU A 51 -1.35 -2.37 6.34
CA GLU A 51 -1.42 -3.78 6.72
C GLU A 51 -0.73 -4.06 8.07
N THR A 52 0.45 -3.48 8.28
CA THR A 52 1.17 -3.59 9.56
C THR A 52 0.36 -2.98 10.69
N ALA A 53 -0.16 -1.76 10.50
CA ALA A 53 -0.99 -1.10 11.51
C ALA A 53 -2.26 -1.89 11.83
N MET A 54 -2.94 -2.45 10.81
CA MET A 54 -4.11 -3.30 10.97
C MET A 54 -3.78 -4.55 11.78
N ASN A 55 -2.67 -5.22 11.48
CA ASN A 55 -2.26 -6.43 12.20
C ASN A 55 -1.84 -6.12 13.65
N THR A 56 -1.12 -5.03 13.89
CA THR A 56 -0.81 -4.55 15.24
C THR A 56 -2.07 -4.22 16.02
N ALA A 57 -3.06 -3.57 15.40
CA ALA A 57 -4.34 -3.29 16.03
C ALA A 57 -5.06 -4.58 16.42
N LYS A 58 -5.09 -5.60 15.54
CA LYS A 58 -5.71 -6.91 15.84
C LYS A 58 -5.06 -7.61 17.03
N GLN A 59 -3.75 -7.47 17.23
CA GLN A 59 -3.03 -8.06 18.37
C GLN A 59 -3.41 -7.44 19.72
N ALA A 60 -3.96 -6.21 19.74
CA ALA A 60 -4.46 -5.60 20.97
C ALA A 60 -5.80 -6.22 21.45
N PHE A 61 -6.44 -7.04 20.61
CA PHE A 61 -7.68 -7.72 20.97
C PHE A 61 -7.43 -9.12 21.51
N TYR A 62 -8.34 -9.58 22.36
CA TYR A 62 -8.36 -10.93 22.91
C TYR A 62 -9.79 -11.46 22.95
N GLY A 63 -9.94 -12.78 22.85
CA GLY A 63 -11.22 -13.45 23.04
C GLY A 63 -11.43 -13.75 24.52
N LYS A 64 -12.70 -13.73 24.95
CA LYS A 64 -13.13 -14.28 26.23
C LYS A 64 -14.52 -14.88 26.08
N GLY A 65 -14.62 -16.20 26.28
CA GLY A 65 -15.78 -17.02 25.94
C GLY A 65 -16.10 -16.90 24.46
N THR A 66 -17.27 -16.33 24.16
CA THR A 66 -17.76 -16.08 22.80
C THR A 66 -17.53 -14.65 22.32
N ASN A 67 -16.98 -13.77 23.14
CA ASN A 67 -16.87 -12.34 22.84
C ASN A 67 -15.43 -11.92 22.60
N LEU A 68 -15.26 -10.90 21.76
CA LEU A 68 -13.97 -10.27 21.48
C LEU A 68 -13.89 -8.94 22.23
N TYR A 69 -12.73 -8.67 22.81
CA TYR A 69 -12.47 -7.48 23.61
C TYR A 69 -11.18 -6.80 23.18
N VAL A 70 -11.13 -5.47 23.32
CA VAL A 70 -9.89 -4.68 23.33
C VAL A 70 -9.92 -3.78 24.54
N GLY A 71 -8.79 -3.62 25.23
CA GLY A 71 -8.72 -2.88 26.50
C GLY A 71 -9.07 -3.73 27.71
N LYS A 72 -9.02 -3.11 28.90
CA LYS A 72 -9.15 -3.85 30.16
C LYS A 72 -10.62 -4.19 30.45
N TYR A 73 -10.94 -5.48 30.48
CA TYR A 73 -12.22 -5.99 30.98
C TYR A 73 -12.11 -6.35 32.46
N ASP A 74 -13.09 -5.98 33.28
CA ASP A 74 -13.09 -6.23 34.72
C ASP A 74 -14.29 -7.04 35.18
N SER A 75 -14.59 -8.16 34.51
CA SER A 75 -15.61 -9.16 34.88
C SER A 75 -17.08 -8.70 34.88
N SER A 76 -17.35 -7.42 35.15
CA SER A 76 -18.68 -6.85 35.32
C SER A 76 -19.17 -6.05 34.11
N GLY A 77 -18.27 -5.62 33.21
CA GLY A 77 -18.70 -4.93 32.01
C GLY A 77 -17.60 -4.23 31.22
N CYS A 78 -18.04 -3.59 30.13
CA CYS A 78 -17.26 -2.71 29.29
C CYS A 78 -18.00 -1.35 29.23
N ASP A 79 -17.98 -0.61 30.34
CA ASP A 79 -18.69 0.66 30.47
C ASP A 79 -17.77 1.89 30.51
N GLY A 80 -16.45 1.68 30.52
CA GLY A 80 -15.45 2.75 30.42
C GLY A 80 -15.54 3.77 31.54
N SER A 81 -16.11 3.37 32.68
CA SER A 81 -16.28 4.20 33.86
C SER A 81 -16.06 3.40 35.14
N THR A 82 -17.10 2.70 35.62
CA THR A 82 -17.07 1.98 36.90
C THR A 82 -16.52 0.58 36.72
N HIS A 83 -16.74 0.03 35.53
CA HIS A 83 -16.23 -1.25 35.07
C HIS A 83 -15.07 -1.03 34.07
N GLY A 84 -14.79 -2.06 33.27
CA GLY A 84 -13.66 -2.11 32.37
C GLY A 84 -13.73 -1.06 31.28
N ALA A 85 -12.59 -0.39 31.02
CA ALA A 85 -12.35 0.35 29.79
C ALA A 85 -11.97 -0.63 28.66
N CYS A 86 -12.95 -1.41 28.20
CA CYS A 86 -12.86 -2.25 27.00
C CYS A 86 -13.96 -2.03 25.93
N ILE A 87 -13.68 -2.23 24.65
CA ILE A 87 -14.74 -2.35 23.62
C ILE A 87 -15.08 -3.84 23.47
N LYS A 88 -16.38 -4.19 23.49
CA LYS A 88 -16.87 -5.56 23.33
C LYS A 88 -17.52 -5.76 21.96
N TYR A 89 -17.09 -6.78 21.24
CA TYR A 89 -17.77 -7.30 20.06
C TYR A 89 -18.42 -8.64 20.42
N SER A 90 -19.76 -8.65 20.41
CA SER A 90 -20.55 -9.83 20.80
C SER A 90 -20.43 -10.96 19.77
N ASN A 91 -20.24 -12.20 20.24
CA ASN A 91 -20.15 -13.39 19.39
C ASN A 91 -19.05 -13.29 18.32
N GLN A 92 -17.90 -12.72 18.71
CA GLN A 92 -16.71 -12.54 17.87
C GLN A 92 -15.49 -13.27 18.44
N ALA A 93 -15.70 -14.27 19.29
CA ALA A 93 -14.68 -15.24 19.65
C ALA A 93 -15.26 -16.65 19.70
N THR A 94 -14.40 -17.66 19.71
CA THR A 94 -14.81 -19.05 19.96
C THR A 94 -13.72 -19.72 20.77
N SER A 95 -14.07 -20.23 21.96
CA SER A 95 -13.10 -20.80 22.90
C SER A 95 -11.92 -19.87 23.14
N ASP A 96 -12.22 -18.60 23.45
CA ASP A 96 -11.24 -17.52 23.68
C ASP A 96 -10.40 -17.10 22.45
N ILE A 97 -10.65 -17.68 21.27
CA ILE A 97 -9.94 -17.31 20.03
C ILE A 97 -10.65 -16.13 19.32
N PRO A 98 -9.97 -14.98 19.10
CA PRO A 98 -10.50 -13.84 18.35
C PRO A 98 -11.01 -14.16 16.94
N LYS A 99 -12.15 -13.58 16.57
CA LYS A 99 -12.69 -13.53 15.20
C LYS A 99 -13.07 -12.09 14.87
N PHE A 100 -12.76 -11.63 13.66
CA PHE A 100 -12.95 -10.23 13.26
C PHE A 100 -14.02 -10.03 12.18
N ASN A 101 -14.91 -11.00 12.00
CA ASN A 101 -15.87 -11.04 10.90
C ASN A 101 -16.88 -9.88 10.92
N LYS A 102 -17.19 -9.33 12.11
CA LYS A 102 -18.10 -8.18 12.31
C LYS A 102 -17.35 -6.87 12.58
N ALA A 103 -16.03 -6.89 12.55
CA ALA A 103 -15.23 -5.69 12.71
C ALA A 103 -15.11 -5.01 11.33
N GLU A 104 -16.08 -4.17 10.96
CA GLU A 104 -16.16 -3.50 9.65
C GLU A 104 -14.85 -2.78 9.27
N TRP A 105 -14.16 -2.20 10.25
CA TRP A 105 -12.86 -1.57 10.01
C TRP A 105 -11.81 -2.53 9.41
N VAL A 106 -11.89 -3.84 9.67
CA VAL A 106 -10.98 -4.84 9.09
C VAL A 106 -11.25 -5.03 7.61
N SER A 107 -12.53 -5.14 7.20
CA SER A 107 -12.87 -5.26 5.78
C SER A 107 -12.54 -3.99 5.02
N GLU A 108 -12.87 -2.82 5.58
CA GLU A 108 -12.57 -1.53 4.97
C GLU A 108 -11.06 -1.30 4.79
N LEU A 109 -10.26 -1.58 5.82
CA LEU A 109 -8.80 -1.47 5.70
C LEU A 109 -8.22 -2.49 4.72
N THR A 110 -8.78 -3.69 4.63
CA THR A 110 -8.37 -4.68 3.62
C THR A 110 -8.60 -4.17 2.20
N THR A 111 -9.76 -3.54 1.95
CA THR A 111 -10.06 -2.87 0.67
C THR A 111 -9.06 -1.76 0.37
N VAL A 112 -8.75 -0.91 1.35
CA VAL A 112 -7.74 0.16 1.20
C VAL A 112 -6.35 -0.42 0.89
N ILE A 113 -5.93 -1.48 1.57
CA ILE A 113 -4.65 -2.17 1.30
C ILE A 113 -4.61 -2.68 -0.14
N ALA A 114 -5.69 -3.30 -0.64
CA ALA A 114 -5.76 -3.79 -2.02
C ALA A 114 -5.64 -2.65 -3.04
N ALA A 115 -6.35 -1.53 -2.81
CA ALA A 115 -6.27 -0.35 -3.66
C ALA A 115 -4.86 0.27 -3.68
N LEU A 116 -4.20 0.34 -2.51
CA LEU A 116 -2.82 0.83 -2.39
C LEU A 116 -1.84 -0.06 -3.17
N ARG A 117 -1.94 -1.39 -3.05
CA ARG A 117 -1.09 -2.33 -3.81
C ARG A 117 -1.29 -2.17 -5.31
N ALA A 118 -2.52 -1.99 -5.77
CA ALA A 118 -2.82 -1.77 -7.18
C ALA A 118 -2.17 -0.47 -7.69
N ARG A 119 -2.25 0.61 -6.90
CA ARG A 119 -1.62 1.89 -7.22
C ARG A 119 -0.09 1.79 -7.26
N GLU A 120 0.52 1.16 -6.26
CA GLU A 120 1.98 0.95 -6.18
C GLU A 120 2.50 0.21 -7.43
N LYS A 121 1.83 -0.89 -7.80
CA LYS A 121 2.15 -1.65 -9.02
C LYS A 121 1.98 -0.84 -10.30
N ALA A 122 0.96 0.02 -10.38
CA ALA A 122 0.76 0.91 -11.52
C ALA A 122 1.88 1.94 -11.64
N THR A 123 2.30 2.53 -10.51
CA THR A 123 3.44 3.47 -10.46
C THR A 123 4.74 2.81 -10.91
N GLU A 124 5.03 1.59 -10.45
CA GLU A 124 6.20 0.82 -10.90
C GLU A 124 6.21 0.62 -12.42
N ARG A 125 5.05 0.26 -13.01
CA ARG A 125 4.91 0.08 -14.46
C ARG A 125 5.12 1.39 -15.22
N ILE A 126 4.55 2.49 -14.74
CA ILE A 126 4.73 3.82 -15.36
C ILE A 126 6.21 4.19 -15.36
N ASN A 127 6.91 4.01 -14.24
CA ASN A 127 8.34 4.31 -14.14
C ASN A 127 9.16 3.43 -15.09
N ALA A 128 8.85 2.13 -15.18
CA ALA A 128 9.52 1.22 -16.12
C ALA A 128 9.34 1.65 -17.58
N LEU A 129 8.12 2.03 -17.97
CA LEU A 129 7.82 2.51 -19.32
C LEU A 129 8.52 3.84 -19.63
N GLN A 130 8.56 4.77 -18.68
CA GLN A 130 9.31 6.02 -18.83
C GLN A 130 10.80 5.77 -19.06
N ASN A 131 11.39 4.81 -18.33
CA ASN A 131 12.79 4.42 -18.53
C ASN A 131 13.03 3.78 -19.90
N GLN A 132 12.11 2.94 -20.38
CA GLN A 132 12.19 2.36 -21.73
C GLN A 132 12.10 3.44 -22.81
N ILE A 133 11.18 4.40 -22.68
CA ILE A 133 11.03 5.53 -23.61
C ILE A 133 12.31 6.38 -23.62
N ALA A 134 12.89 6.66 -22.45
CA ALA A 134 14.14 7.41 -22.36
C ALA A 134 15.29 6.68 -23.07
N THR A 135 15.41 5.37 -22.86
CA THR A 135 16.42 4.52 -23.51
C THR A 135 16.23 4.50 -25.03
N ALA A 136 15.00 4.33 -25.51
CA ALA A 136 14.68 4.33 -26.93
C ALA A 136 15.05 5.66 -27.60
N LYS A 137 14.78 6.80 -26.96
CA LYS A 137 15.19 8.12 -27.46
C LYS A 137 16.70 8.24 -27.64
N VAL A 138 17.48 7.75 -26.68
CA VAL A 138 18.96 7.74 -26.76
C VAL A 138 19.45 6.88 -27.92
N LEU A 139 18.88 5.67 -28.07
CA LEU A 139 19.26 4.76 -29.16
C LEU A 139 18.92 5.33 -30.53
N VAL A 140 17.74 5.93 -30.70
CA VAL A 140 17.36 6.59 -31.96
C VAL A 140 18.31 7.73 -32.29
N ALA A 141 18.67 8.57 -31.33
CA ALA A 141 19.63 9.65 -31.54
C ALA A 141 21.03 9.13 -31.91
N ALA A 142 21.48 8.04 -31.28
CA ALA A 142 22.75 7.40 -31.60
C ALA A 142 22.75 6.78 -33.01
N GLY A 143 21.67 6.10 -33.38
CA GLY A 143 21.47 5.54 -34.73
C GLY A 143 21.49 6.63 -35.81
N ALA A 144 20.79 7.75 -35.58
CA ALA A 144 20.80 8.89 -36.49
C ALA A 144 22.20 9.47 -36.69
N LYS A 145 22.97 9.67 -35.61
CA LYS A 145 24.37 10.12 -35.68
C LYS A 145 25.27 9.13 -36.42
N HIS A 146 25.05 7.82 -36.23
CA HIS A 146 25.83 6.80 -36.93
C HIS A 146 25.59 6.85 -38.44
N VAL A 147 24.33 6.96 -38.87
CA VAL A 147 23.96 7.12 -40.29
C VAL A 147 24.58 8.39 -40.87
N GLN A 148 24.48 9.54 -40.18
CA GLN A 148 25.10 10.79 -40.62
C GLN A 148 26.60 10.63 -40.88
N ARG A 149 27.32 10.03 -39.93
CA ARG A 149 28.78 9.79 -40.04
C ARG A 149 29.13 8.86 -41.21
N MET A 150 28.30 7.86 -41.49
CA MET A 150 28.53 6.97 -42.64
C MET A 150 28.33 7.72 -43.96
N THR A 151 27.31 8.57 -44.06
CA THR A 151 27.08 9.41 -45.24
C THR A 151 28.22 10.41 -45.45
N GLU A 152 28.70 11.08 -44.41
CA GLU A 152 29.86 11.99 -44.47
C GLU A 152 31.11 11.27 -44.99
N LYS A 153 31.45 10.10 -44.41
CA LYS A 153 32.57 9.27 -44.91
C LYS A 153 32.41 8.86 -46.36
N ALA A 154 31.20 8.47 -46.79
CA ALA A 154 30.95 8.10 -48.19
C ALA A 154 31.15 9.30 -49.14
N THR A 155 30.91 10.52 -48.67
CA THR A 155 31.06 11.76 -49.44
C THR A 155 32.53 12.23 -49.49
N GLU A 156 33.30 12.02 -48.41
CA GLU A 156 34.74 12.31 -48.35
C GLU A 156 35.60 11.33 -49.18
N THR A 157 35.14 10.08 -49.37
CA THR A 157 35.87 9.05 -50.14
C THR A 157 35.65 9.19 -51.66
N GLY A 158 35.54 10.42 -52.19
CA GLY A 158 35.12 10.69 -53.57
C GLY A 158 35.61 9.70 -54.64
N GLY A 159 34.66 9.02 -55.29
CA GLY A 159 34.82 8.47 -56.63
C GLY A 159 35.14 6.97 -56.77
N LYS A 160 34.26 6.29 -57.51
CA LYS A 160 34.35 4.96 -58.14
C LYS A 160 33.82 3.77 -57.33
N THR A 161 32.50 3.57 -57.41
CA THR A 161 31.97 2.21 -57.60
C THR A 161 31.55 2.09 -59.06
N GLN A 162 32.28 1.25 -59.81
CA GLN A 162 31.98 0.93 -61.21
C GLN A 162 30.59 0.31 -61.31
N ARG A 163 29.79 0.87 -62.23
CA ARG A 163 28.59 0.24 -62.79
C ARG A 163 29.04 -1.00 -63.59
N PRO A 164 28.61 -2.22 -63.26
CA PRO A 164 28.76 -3.34 -64.18
C PRO A 164 27.62 -3.24 -65.21
N GLU A 165 27.90 -2.59 -66.34
CA GLU A 165 27.16 -2.81 -67.59
C GLU A 165 28.14 -3.42 -68.60
N ALA A 166 27.97 -4.71 -68.88
CA ALA A 166 28.03 -5.30 -70.23
C ALA A 166 27.92 -6.83 -70.13
N GLU A 167 26.71 -7.30 -70.38
CA GLU A 167 26.40 -8.40 -71.29
C GLU A 167 27.59 -8.95 -72.10
N THR A 168 27.84 -10.27 -71.99
CA THR A 168 28.05 -11.25 -73.08
C THR A 168 28.91 -12.40 -72.55
N THR A 169 28.33 -13.59 -72.44
CA THR A 169 28.84 -14.93 -72.83
C THR A 169 28.25 -16.01 -71.89
N ILE A 170 26.98 -16.36 -72.09
CA ILE A 170 26.49 -17.70 -71.72
C ILE A 170 26.32 -18.45 -73.05
N LYS A 171 27.39 -19.09 -73.50
CA LYS A 171 27.28 -20.22 -74.43
C LYS A 171 27.75 -21.48 -73.72
N ALA A 172 26.86 -22.47 -73.81
CA ALA A 172 27.09 -23.90 -73.62
C ALA A 172 27.34 -24.38 -72.18
N ALA A 173 26.27 -24.81 -71.51
CA ALA A 173 26.21 -26.17 -70.96
C ALA A 173 24.83 -26.46 -70.30
N GLN A 174 23.75 -26.54 -71.08
CA GLN A 174 22.57 -27.34 -70.71
C GLN A 174 21.92 -27.92 -71.97
N LYS A 175 22.45 -29.06 -72.42
CA LYS A 175 21.73 -30.03 -73.25
C LYS A 175 22.29 -31.42 -73.02
N LYS A 176 21.74 -32.13 -72.03
CA LYS A 176 21.19 -33.49 -72.10
C LYS A 176 20.92 -34.01 -70.70
#